data_AF-A0A9D4YP14-F1
#
_entry.id   AF-A0A9D4YP14-F1
#
_cell.length_a   1.000
_cell.length_b   1.000
_cell.length_c   1.000
_cell.angle_alpha   90.00
_cell.angle_beta   90.00
_cell.angle_gamma   90.00
#
_symmetry.space_group_name_H-M   'P 1'
#
loop_
_entity.id
_entity.type
_entity.pdbx_description
1 polymer ?
#
loop_
_entity_poly.entity_id
_entity_poly.type
_entity_poly.pdbx_seq_one_letter_code
_entity_poly.pdbx_strand_id
1 'polypeptide(L)'
;MSSMAMACGCCSHYYCPSQHPLFNNSLSSSSSQLKRPTTVVVSLSKSNNNGEIDKSDSIKGSGTTARGRRLLKVRQDKLQREHERVHNYPAWAKVLEDACKNDTELRSVLGDSIGNPQLMKERVEDRIRKKGKDFRKSKTGSVVAAKVTFRDFDPLDSFIWFELYGSPTDRDVNLIGSVIQAWYVMGRIGAFNSSNLQISNLSMEHDPLYDSDKGFKVMPSSFHDISDVEFQDNWGRVWVDLGTADYFAIDVLLNCLTCLSSEYLGIQQIVFGGRSMGDWEEGMTNPDYGYKSFKI
;
A
#
# COMPACT_ATOMS: atom_id res chain seq x y z
N MET A 1 69.04 4.69 -29.38
CA MET A 1 69.28 5.08 -30.78
C MET A 1 68.53 4.10 -31.68
N SER A 2 67.84 4.65 -32.67
CA SER A 2 67.07 4.02 -33.75
C SER A 2 65.73 3.32 -33.43
N SER A 3 64.73 3.93 -34.05
CA SER A 3 63.33 3.57 -34.27
C SER A 3 63.20 2.79 -35.59
N MET A 4 62.19 1.91 -35.66
CA MET A 4 61.40 1.53 -36.86
C MET A 4 60.34 0.52 -36.36
N ALA A 5 59.03 0.78 -36.29
CA ALA A 5 58.01 1.25 -37.24
C ALA A 5 57.39 0.14 -38.13
N MET A 6 56.04 0.16 -38.17
CA MET A 6 55.11 -0.40 -39.18
C MET A 6 54.92 -1.93 -39.19
N ALA A 7 53.75 -2.52 -39.46
CA ALA A 7 52.47 -2.11 -40.07
C ALA A 7 51.37 -3.09 -39.59
N CYS A 8 50.15 -2.66 -39.26
CA CYS A 8 48.96 -2.49 -40.14
C CYS A 8 48.28 -3.80 -40.58
N GLY A 9 46.95 -3.88 -40.42
CA GLY A 9 46.14 -4.63 -41.39
C GLY A 9 44.86 -5.32 -40.90
N CYS A 10 43.77 -4.54 -40.90
CA CYS A 10 42.47 -4.87 -41.47
C CYS A 10 41.36 -5.59 -40.68
N CYS A 11 40.29 -4.80 -40.51
CA CYS A 11 38.87 -5.12 -40.42
C CYS A 11 38.34 -6.09 -41.49
N SER A 12 37.28 -6.84 -41.14
CA SER A 12 35.96 -6.87 -41.81
C SER A 12 35.02 -7.76 -40.97
N HIS A 13 33.91 -7.31 -40.39
CA HIS A 13 32.61 -6.87 -40.93
C HIS A 13 31.71 -8.00 -41.49
N TYR A 14 30.53 -8.10 -40.86
CA TYR A 14 29.25 -8.72 -41.28
C TYR A 14 29.07 -10.24 -41.14
N TYR A 15 28.14 -10.72 -40.30
CA TYR A 15 26.70 -10.86 -40.59
C TYR A 15 25.99 -11.54 -39.41
N CYS A 16 24.82 -11.01 -39.06
CA CYS A 16 23.88 -11.59 -38.10
C CYS A 16 22.70 -12.20 -38.88
N PRO A 17 22.18 -13.38 -38.50
CA PRO A 17 20.82 -13.76 -38.87
C PRO A 17 19.92 -13.81 -37.63
N SER A 18 18.90 -12.96 -37.65
CA SER A 18 17.69 -13.00 -36.85
C SER A 18 16.90 -14.29 -37.08
N GLN A 19 16.50 -14.99 -36.01
CA GLN A 19 15.42 -15.97 -36.05
C GLN A 19 14.43 -15.70 -34.91
N HIS A 20 13.29 -15.12 -35.30
CA HIS A 20 12.07 -15.05 -34.50
C HIS A 20 11.36 -16.41 -34.54
N PRO A 21 10.90 -16.95 -33.39
CA PRO A 21 9.78 -17.88 -33.39
C PRO A 21 8.48 -17.08 -33.38
N LEU A 22 7.68 -17.27 -34.44
CA LEU A 22 6.29 -16.85 -34.54
C LEU A 22 5.47 -17.63 -33.50
N PHE A 23 5.03 -16.96 -32.42
CA PHE A 23 3.96 -17.46 -31.56
C PHE A 23 2.66 -16.75 -31.93
N ASN A 24 1.77 -17.53 -32.53
CA ASN A 24 0.40 -17.17 -32.87
C ASN A 24 -0.44 -17.22 -31.58
N ASN A 25 -0.96 -16.08 -31.12
CA ASN A 25 -2.00 -16.04 -30.10
C ASN A 25 -3.14 -15.15 -30.58
N SER A 26 -4.11 -15.78 -31.22
CA SER A 26 -5.45 -15.25 -31.45
C SER A 26 -6.22 -15.25 -30.12
N LEU A 27 -6.36 -14.09 -29.49
CA LEU A 27 -7.40 -13.89 -28.48
C LEU A 27 -8.44 -12.92 -29.05
N SER A 28 -9.56 -13.53 -29.41
CA SER A 28 -10.81 -12.89 -29.80
C SER A 28 -11.35 -12.05 -28.64
N SER A 29 -11.64 -10.80 -28.96
CA SER A 29 -12.37 -9.86 -28.14
C SER A 29 -13.82 -10.32 -27.94
N SER A 30 -14.14 -10.90 -26.78
CA SER A 30 -15.52 -11.13 -26.36
C SER A 30 -16.01 -9.95 -25.52
N SER A 31 -16.47 -8.90 -26.22
CA SER A 31 -17.21 -7.80 -25.62
C SER A 31 -18.61 -8.28 -25.18
N SER A 32 -18.78 -8.59 -23.89
CA SER A 32 -20.10 -8.83 -23.32
C SER A 32 -20.83 -7.49 -23.12
N GLN A 33 -21.76 -7.21 -24.03
CA GLN A 33 -22.65 -6.05 -24.01
C GLN A 33 -23.52 -6.04 -22.74
N LEU A 34 -23.37 -5.02 -21.91
CA LEU A 34 -24.35 -4.67 -20.88
C LEU A 34 -25.63 -4.16 -21.57
N LYS A 35 -26.69 -4.96 -21.52
CA LYS A 35 -28.05 -4.56 -21.97
C LYS A 35 -28.60 -3.50 -21.02
N ARG A 36 -28.86 -2.30 -21.54
CA ARG A 36 -29.61 -1.24 -20.85
C ARG A 36 -31.09 -1.67 -20.67
N PRO A 37 -31.72 -1.41 -19.51
CA PRO A 37 -33.15 -1.60 -19.37
C PRO A 37 -33.93 -0.52 -20.13
N THR A 38 -34.91 -0.98 -20.89
CA THR A 38 -35.82 -0.23 -21.77
C THR A 38 -36.73 0.70 -20.95
N THR A 39 -36.70 1.99 -21.29
CA THR A 39 -37.66 3.00 -20.80
C THR A 39 -39.05 2.69 -21.37
N VAL A 40 -40.01 2.38 -20.49
CA VAL A 40 -41.43 2.35 -20.85
C VAL A 40 -42.07 3.64 -20.36
N VAL A 41 -42.40 4.51 -21.31
CA VAL A 41 -43.18 5.74 -21.12
C VAL A 41 -44.65 5.37 -21.26
N VAL A 42 -45.49 5.72 -20.29
CA VAL A 42 -46.95 5.76 -20.47
C VAL A 42 -47.47 7.13 -20.02
N SER A 43 -48.26 7.68 -20.92
CA SER A 43 -48.54 9.09 -21.16
C SER A 43 -49.56 9.68 -20.18
N LEU A 44 -49.37 10.96 -19.86
CA LEU A 44 -50.37 11.81 -19.22
C LEU A 44 -51.08 12.62 -20.31
N SER A 45 -52.40 12.48 -20.45
CA SER A 45 -53.23 13.35 -21.29
C SER A 45 -54.39 13.91 -20.46
N LYS A 46 -54.36 15.23 -20.27
CA LYS A 46 -55.39 16.11 -19.70
C LYS A 46 -56.48 16.44 -20.72
N SER A 47 -57.64 16.89 -20.20
CA SER A 47 -58.67 17.80 -20.76
C SER A 47 -60.08 17.19 -20.74
N ASN A 48 -61.18 17.89 -20.46
CA ASN A 48 -61.44 19.29 -20.07
C ASN A 48 -62.87 19.38 -19.50
N ASN A 49 -63.07 20.30 -18.56
CA ASN A 49 -64.20 21.22 -18.32
C ASN A 49 -65.70 20.86 -18.53
N ASN A 50 -66.43 21.36 -17.52
CA ASN A 50 -67.77 21.98 -17.51
C ASN A 50 -69.01 21.12 -17.27
N GLY A 51 -69.71 21.45 -16.18
CA GLY A 51 -71.03 20.95 -15.83
C GLY A 51 -71.43 21.41 -14.42
N GLU A 52 -71.61 22.73 -14.26
CA GLU A 52 -72.39 23.30 -13.16
C GLU A 52 -73.86 22.89 -13.35
N ILE A 53 -74.55 22.44 -12.29
CA ILE A 53 -75.97 22.68 -11.97
C ILE A 53 -76.47 21.71 -10.87
N ASP A 54 -76.94 22.33 -9.80
CA ASP A 54 -78.01 22.02 -8.87
C ASP A 54 -78.04 20.81 -7.91
N LYS A 55 -78.40 21.21 -6.68
CA LYS A 55 -78.92 20.46 -5.54
C LYS A 55 -79.97 19.41 -5.93
N SER A 56 -79.90 18.22 -5.33
CA SER A 56 -80.91 17.72 -4.38
C SER A 56 -80.57 16.31 -3.88
N ASP A 57 -80.82 16.11 -2.59
CA ASP A 57 -80.60 14.88 -1.82
C ASP A 57 -81.26 13.63 -2.41
N SER A 58 -80.55 12.48 -2.38
CA SER A 58 -81.17 11.27 -1.84
C SER A 58 -80.13 10.30 -1.25
N ILE A 59 -80.40 9.96 0.01
CA ILE A 59 -79.62 9.17 0.95
C ILE A 59 -79.73 7.67 0.64
N LYS A 60 -78.62 6.95 0.44
CA LYS A 60 -78.48 5.49 0.77
C LYS A 60 -77.02 5.12 1.10
N GLY A 61 -76.56 5.45 2.31
CA GLY A 61 -75.28 4.98 2.84
C GLY A 61 -75.42 3.59 3.47
N SER A 62 -74.93 2.55 2.77
CA SER A 62 -74.97 1.15 3.20
C SER A 62 -73.93 0.86 4.30
N GLY A 63 -74.36 0.07 5.29
CA GLY A 63 -73.71 -0.16 6.57
C GLY A 63 -72.33 -0.80 6.53
N THR A 64 -71.34 -0.10 7.07
CA THR A 64 -70.25 -0.73 7.83
C THR A 64 -70.20 -0.04 9.19
N THR A 65 -70.55 -0.76 10.25
CA THR A 65 -70.52 -0.23 11.62
C THR A 65 -69.12 0.28 11.95
N ALA A 66 -69.00 1.32 12.77
CA ALA A 66 -67.70 1.89 13.18
C ALA A 66 -66.71 0.83 13.73
N ARG A 67 -67.24 -0.25 14.31
CA ARG A 67 -66.48 -1.44 14.73
C ARG A 67 -65.83 -2.20 13.56
N GLY A 68 -66.53 -2.35 12.44
CA GLY A 68 -66.00 -3.01 11.24
C GLY A 68 -64.82 -2.26 10.62
N ARG A 69 -64.89 -0.93 10.57
CA ARG A 69 -63.78 -0.08 10.09
C ARG A 69 -62.55 -0.18 11.00
N ARG A 70 -62.74 -0.23 12.33
CA ARG A 70 -61.65 -0.42 13.29
C ARG A 70 -61.01 -1.80 13.17
N LEU A 71 -61.80 -2.87 13.01
CA LEU A 71 -61.28 -4.23 12.85
C LEU A 71 -60.53 -4.43 11.52
N LEU A 72 -60.98 -3.79 10.44
CA LEU A 72 -60.25 -3.78 9.17
C LEU A 72 -58.90 -3.08 9.30
N LYS A 73 -58.85 -1.92 9.98
CA LYS A 73 -57.59 -1.23 10.28
C LYS A 73 -56.64 -2.10 11.10
N VAL A 74 -57.13 -2.77 12.14
CA VAL A 74 -56.31 -3.69 12.95
C VAL A 74 -55.79 -4.88 12.14
N ARG A 75 -56.58 -5.46 11.23
CA ARG A 75 -56.12 -6.55 10.35
C ARG A 75 -55.09 -6.06 9.35
N GLN A 76 -55.28 -4.87 8.79
CA GLN A 76 -54.37 -4.28 7.82
C GLN A 76 -53.05 -3.86 8.47
N ASP A 77 -53.10 -3.27 9.67
CA ASP A 77 -51.91 -2.99 10.49
C ASP A 77 -51.17 -4.28 10.89
N LYS A 78 -51.90 -5.38 11.14
CA LYS A 78 -51.29 -6.68 11.46
C LYS A 78 -50.58 -7.27 10.24
N LEU A 79 -51.23 -7.26 9.07
CA LEU A 79 -50.64 -7.72 7.81
C LEU A 79 -49.46 -6.84 7.39
N GLN A 80 -49.54 -5.53 7.62
CA GLN A 80 -48.45 -4.60 7.32
C GLN A 80 -47.25 -4.83 8.25
N ARG A 81 -47.47 -5.10 9.54
CA ARG A 81 -46.39 -5.50 10.46
C ARG A 81 -45.76 -6.85 10.08
N GLU A 82 -46.55 -7.82 9.64
CA GLU A 82 -46.03 -9.10 9.16
C GLU A 82 -45.26 -8.93 7.84
N HIS A 83 -45.71 -8.05 6.94
CA HIS A 83 -45.01 -7.70 5.71
C HIS A 83 -43.69 -6.96 5.98
N GLU A 84 -43.68 -5.95 6.84
CA GLU A 84 -42.47 -5.25 7.26
C GLU A 84 -41.48 -6.20 7.96
N ARG A 85 -41.96 -7.15 8.78
CA ARG A 85 -41.10 -8.16 9.42
C ARG A 85 -40.40 -9.08 8.41
N VAL A 86 -41.05 -9.40 7.29
CA VAL A 86 -40.52 -10.31 6.26
C VAL A 86 -39.69 -9.56 5.20
N HIS A 87 -40.08 -8.33 4.86
CA HIS A 87 -39.44 -7.53 3.80
C HIS A 87 -38.34 -6.59 4.30
N ASN A 88 -38.31 -6.25 5.60
CA ASN A 88 -37.29 -5.36 6.17
C ASN A 88 -36.10 -6.11 6.78
N TYR A 89 -35.77 -7.30 6.26
CA TYR A 89 -34.52 -7.98 6.57
C TYR A 89 -33.53 -7.73 5.41
N PRO A 90 -32.61 -6.76 5.55
CA PRO A 90 -31.80 -6.28 4.43
C PRO A 90 -30.87 -7.36 3.87
N ALA A 91 -30.60 -7.29 2.56
CA ALA A 91 -29.69 -8.22 1.90
C ALA A 91 -28.28 -8.21 2.52
N TRP A 92 -27.79 -7.04 2.95
CA TRP A 92 -26.49 -6.91 3.62
C TRP A 92 -26.45 -7.65 4.97
N ALA A 93 -27.56 -7.70 5.71
CA ALA A 93 -27.63 -8.41 6.99
C ALA A 93 -27.53 -9.92 6.77
N LYS A 94 -28.17 -10.46 5.71
CA LYS A 94 -28.08 -11.89 5.34
C LYS A 94 -26.66 -12.29 4.97
N VAL A 95 -25.99 -11.46 4.18
CA VAL A 95 -24.58 -11.68 3.79
C VAL A 95 -23.69 -11.63 5.02
N LEU A 96 -23.94 -10.71 5.95
CA LEU A 96 -23.15 -10.57 7.17
C LEU A 96 -23.35 -11.75 8.13
N GLU A 97 -24.58 -12.28 8.25
CA GLU A 97 -24.84 -13.52 8.99
C GLU A 97 -24.16 -14.74 8.36
N ASP A 98 -24.18 -14.84 7.04
CA ASP A 98 -23.53 -15.95 6.34
C ASP A 98 -22.01 -15.90 6.49
N ALA A 99 -21.42 -14.71 6.42
CA ALA A 99 -20.01 -14.49 6.71
C ALA A 99 -19.64 -14.88 8.16
N CYS A 100 -20.52 -14.61 9.14
CA CYS A 100 -20.30 -15.01 10.54
C CYS A 100 -20.27 -16.52 10.78
N LYS A 101 -20.80 -17.34 9.86
CA LYS A 101 -20.71 -18.80 9.98
C LYS A 101 -19.29 -19.30 9.76
N ASN A 102 -18.54 -18.62 8.89
CA ASN A 102 -17.21 -19.03 8.47
C ASN A 102 -16.09 -18.24 9.17
N ASP A 103 -16.38 -17.01 9.64
CA ASP A 103 -15.42 -16.13 10.30
C ASP A 103 -15.67 -16.05 11.82
N THR A 104 -14.77 -16.65 12.60
CA THR A 104 -14.83 -16.69 14.07
C THR A 104 -14.59 -15.32 14.72
N GLU A 105 -13.77 -14.45 14.10
CA GLU A 105 -13.53 -13.10 14.60
C GLU A 105 -14.77 -12.22 14.39
N LEU A 106 -15.39 -12.29 13.22
CA LEU A 106 -16.60 -11.53 12.92
C LEU A 106 -17.78 -11.97 13.79
N ARG A 107 -17.89 -13.29 14.05
CA ARG A 107 -18.88 -13.84 14.98
C ARG A 107 -18.67 -13.34 16.41
N SER A 108 -17.44 -13.19 16.85
CA SER A 108 -17.14 -12.62 18.18
C SER A 108 -17.56 -11.15 18.30
N VAL A 109 -17.55 -10.40 17.19
CA VAL A 109 -17.95 -8.99 17.13
C VAL A 109 -19.47 -8.83 17.23
N LEU A 110 -20.22 -9.69 16.54
CA LEU A 110 -21.68 -9.61 16.47
C LEU A 110 -22.37 -10.35 17.63
N GLY A 111 -21.80 -11.44 18.13
CA GLY A 111 -22.28 -12.18 19.31
C GLY A 111 -23.78 -12.47 19.26
N ASP A 112 -24.52 -12.06 20.29
CA ASP A 112 -25.98 -12.25 20.42
C ASP A 112 -26.81 -11.31 19.52
N SER A 113 -26.17 -10.43 18.74
CA SER A 113 -26.86 -9.47 17.86
C SER A 113 -27.21 -10.04 16.48
N ILE A 114 -26.83 -11.30 16.22
CA ILE A 114 -27.15 -12.04 14.99
C ILE A 114 -28.68 -12.20 14.90
N GLY A 115 -29.29 -11.81 13.78
CA GLY A 115 -30.74 -11.84 13.58
C GLY A 115 -31.45 -10.48 13.67
N ASN A 116 -30.79 -9.43 14.17
CA ASN A 116 -31.35 -8.07 14.21
C ASN A 116 -30.49 -7.08 13.40
N PRO A 117 -30.92 -6.66 12.21
CA PRO A 117 -30.14 -5.77 11.35
C PRO A 117 -29.72 -4.46 12.04
N GLN A 118 -30.56 -3.88 12.89
CA GLN A 118 -30.22 -2.60 13.51
C GLN A 118 -29.07 -2.74 14.54
N LEU A 119 -29.11 -3.80 15.34
CA LEU A 119 -28.07 -4.10 16.33
C LEU A 119 -26.77 -4.58 15.67
N MET A 120 -26.86 -5.34 14.57
CA MET A 120 -25.69 -5.75 13.79
C MET A 120 -24.93 -4.54 13.25
N LYS A 121 -25.67 -3.56 12.71
CA LYS A 121 -25.07 -2.32 12.21
C LYS A 121 -24.39 -1.53 13.32
N GLU A 122 -25.06 -1.35 14.46
CA GLU A 122 -24.51 -0.62 15.61
C GLU A 122 -23.25 -1.28 16.18
N ARG A 123 -23.23 -2.62 16.30
CA ARG A 123 -22.05 -3.35 16.79
C ARG A 123 -20.86 -3.28 15.85
N VAL A 124 -21.11 -3.33 14.54
CA VAL A 124 -20.07 -3.17 13.53
C VAL A 124 -19.52 -1.73 13.55
N GLU A 125 -20.40 -0.72 13.58
CA GLU A 125 -20.00 0.69 13.68
C GLU A 125 -19.21 0.97 14.97
N ASP A 126 -19.63 0.41 16.10
CA ASP A 126 -18.91 0.52 17.36
C ASP A 126 -17.54 -0.15 17.34
N ARG A 127 -17.42 -1.30 16.67
CA ARG A 127 -16.14 -1.98 16.49
C ARG A 127 -15.24 -1.18 15.56
N ILE A 128 -15.75 -0.62 14.47
CA ILE A 128 -14.99 0.26 13.56
C ILE A 128 -14.54 1.52 14.31
N ARG A 129 -15.39 2.11 15.16
CA ARG A 129 -15.05 3.29 15.97
C ARG A 129 -13.98 3.00 17.03
N LYS A 130 -14.04 1.85 17.69
CA LYS A 130 -13.06 1.44 18.72
C LYS A 130 -11.75 0.94 18.09
N LYS A 131 -11.80 -0.08 17.22
CA LYS A 131 -10.61 -0.61 16.52
C LYS A 131 -10.02 0.37 15.50
N GLY A 132 -10.80 1.29 14.93
CA GLY A 132 -10.29 2.33 14.02
C GLY A 132 -9.33 3.30 14.71
N LYS A 133 -9.43 3.48 16.03
CA LYS A 133 -8.42 4.19 16.83
C LYS A 133 -7.18 3.33 17.12
N ASP A 134 -7.36 2.03 17.27
CA ASP A 134 -6.28 1.07 17.58
C ASP A 134 -5.47 0.62 16.35
N PHE A 135 -5.87 1.02 15.13
CA PHE A 135 -5.08 0.77 13.91
C PHE A 135 -3.75 1.54 13.90
N ARG A 136 -3.58 2.54 14.77
CA ARG A 136 -2.27 3.12 15.07
C ARG A 136 -1.48 2.11 15.90
N LYS A 137 -0.72 1.25 15.22
CA LYS A 137 0.37 0.45 15.80
C LYS A 137 1.10 1.32 16.84
N SER A 138 1.30 0.80 18.05
CA SER A 138 2.06 1.50 19.09
C SER A 138 3.47 1.81 18.55
N LYS A 139 3.73 3.06 18.17
CA LYS A 139 5.04 3.48 17.66
C LYS A 139 6.08 3.19 18.73
N THR A 140 7.03 2.31 18.43
CA THR A 140 8.12 1.95 19.35
C THR A 140 9.38 2.80 19.07
N GLY A 141 9.36 3.58 17.99
CA GLY A 141 10.42 4.52 17.61
C GLY A 141 10.52 5.78 18.47
N SER A 142 11.45 6.65 18.10
CA SER A 142 11.70 7.94 18.76
C SER A 142 10.84 9.06 18.18
N VAL A 143 10.43 9.99 19.05
CA VAL A 143 9.77 11.25 18.64
C VAL A 143 10.82 12.30 18.21
N VAL A 144 12.08 12.11 18.62
CA VAL A 144 13.20 12.99 18.28
C VAL A 144 13.77 12.56 16.92
N ALA A 145 13.91 13.51 16.00
CA ALA A 145 14.52 13.27 14.70
C ALA A 145 16.00 12.89 14.87
N ALA A 146 16.43 11.86 14.13
CA ALA A 146 17.83 11.43 14.13
C ALA A 146 18.73 12.54 13.57
N LYS A 147 19.83 12.83 14.26
CA LYS A 147 20.84 13.78 13.77
C LYS A 147 21.67 13.13 12.67
N VAL A 148 21.72 13.73 11.49
CA VAL A 148 22.53 13.25 10.36
C VAL A 148 23.79 14.10 10.23
N THR A 149 24.96 13.47 10.12
CA THR A 149 26.24 14.16 9.89
C THR A 149 27.11 13.42 8.87
N PHE A 150 27.95 14.17 8.17
CA PHE A 150 28.94 13.63 7.24
C PHE A 150 30.34 14.01 7.75
N ARG A 151 31.24 13.03 7.85
CA ARG A 151 32.61 13.21 8.35
C ARG A 151 33.56 12.48 7.43
N ASP A 152 34.29 13.21 6.60
CA ASP A 152 35.26 12.65 5.64
C ASP A 152 34.66 11.49 4.83
N PHE A 153 33.43 11.68 4.34
CA PHE A 153 32.70 10.64 3.62
C PHE A 153 33.25 10.44 2.21
N ASP A 154 33.69 9.22 1.93
CA ASP A 154 34.07 8.73 0.61
C ASP A 154 33.05 7.65 0.15
N PRO A 155 32.27 7.90 -0.92
CA PRO A 155 31.28 6.95 -1.42
C PRO A 155 31.82 5.57 -1.80
N LEU A 156 33.12 5.46 -2.07
CA LEU A 156 33.76 4.22 -2.50
C LEU A 156 34.39 3.44 -1.34
N ASP A 157 34.62 4.10 -0.21
CA ASP A 157 35.30 3.51 0.95
C ASP A 157 34.91 4.26 2.23
N SER A 158 33.70 3.98 2.74
CA SER A 158 33.27 4.58 4.01
C SER A 158 32.31 3.70 4.77
N PHE A 159 32.37 3.85 6.09
CA PHE A 159 31.35 3.32 6.99
C PHE A 159 30.16 4.28 7.08
N ILE A 160 28.97 3.70 7.20
CA ILE A 160 27.78 4.39 7.69
C ILE A 160 27.55 3.90 9.12
N TRP A 161 27.52 4.83 10.06
CA TRP A 161 27.36 4.57 11.47
C TRP A 161 25.96 4.96 11.96
N PHE A 162 25.44 4.20 12.91
CA PHE A 162 24.15 4.44 13.57
C PHE A 162 24.35 4.35 15.07
N GLU A 163 23.92 5.37 15.80
CA GLU A 163 23.85 5.35 17.27
C GLU A 163 22.39 5.17 17.69
N LEU A 164 22.12 4.14 18.48
CA LEU A 164 20.81 3.82 19.01
C LEU A 164 20.68 4.34 20.45
N TYR A 165 19.44 4.54 20.93
CA TYR A 165 19.21 4.92 22.33
C TYR A 165 19.58 3.82 23.34
N GLY A 166 19.80 2.59 22.88
CA GLY A 166 20.21 1.45 23.69
C GLY A 166 20.66 0.28 22.81
N SER A 167 21.14 -0.79 23.42
CA SER A 167 21.58 -1.98 22.67
C SER A 167 20.42 -2.62 21.90
N PRO A 168 20.60 -2.93 20.60
CA PRO A 168 19.54 -3.44 19.76
C PRO A 168 19.14 -4.87 20.17
N THR A 169 17.85 -5.15 20.16
CA THR A 169 17.34 -6.51 20.27
C THR A 169 17.62 -7.29 18.99
N ASP A 170 17.51 -8.62 19.00
CA ASP A 170 17.78 -9.41 17.78
C ASP A 170 16.76 -9.10 16.67
N ARG A 171 15.55 -8.68 17.06
CA ARG A 171 14.55 -8.17 16.13
C ARG A 171 15.01 -6.88 15.45
N ASP A 172 15.64 -5.99 16.20
CA ASP A 172 16.14 -4.70 15.72
C ASP A 172 17.30 -4.89 14.75
N VAL A 173 18.24 -5.78 15.10
CA VAL A 173 19.35 -6.18 14.21
C VAL A 173 18.81 -6.71 12.89
N ASN A 174 17.83 -7.61 12.93
CA ASN A 174 17.19 -8.13 11.72
C ASN A 174 16.46 -7.04 10.92
N LEU A 175 15.81 -6.09 11.61
CA LEU A 175 15.07 -5.01 10.96
C LEU A 175 16.00 -4.05 10.21
N ILE A 176 17.04 -3.55 10.88
CA ILE A 176 18.04 -2.66 10.27
C ILE A 176 18.79 -3.42 9.17
N GLY A 177 19.24 -4.64 9.45
CA GLY A 177 19.92 -5.49 8.48
C GLY A 177 19.11 -5.73 7.21
N SER A 178 17.82 -6.05 7.34
CA SER A 178 16.93 -6.24 6.18
C SER A 178 16.74 -4.96 5.36
N VAL A 179 16.67 -3.79 6.02
CA VAL A 179 16.59 -2.48 5.33
C VAL A 179 17.85 -2.22 4.52
N ILE A 180 19.03 -2.42 5.12
CA ILE A 180 20.31 -2.23 4.44
C ILE A 180 20.50 -3.24 3.31
N GLN A 181 20.14 -4.51 3.52
CA GLN A 181 20.17 -5.54 2.47
C GLN A 181 19.25 -5.19 1.30
N ALA A 182 18.02 -4.74 1.56
CA ALA A 182 17.09 -4.35 0.51
C ALA A 182 17.62 -3.14 -0.29
N TRP A 183 18.16 -2.15 0.42
CA TRP A 183 18.81 -0.99 -0.20
C TRP A 183 20.01 -1.41 -1.06
N TYR A 184 20.88 -2.29 -0.56
CA TYR A 184 22.01 -2.82 -1.32
C TYR A 184 21.57 -3.57 -2.59
N VAL A 185 20.61 -4.49 -2.48
CA VAL A 185 20.12 -5.28 -3.64
C VAL A 185 19.56 -4.36 -4.72
N MET A 186 18.77 -3.35 -4.35
CA MET A 186 18.27 -2.34 -5.28
C MET A 186 19.41 -1.52 -5.92
N GLY A 187 20.42 -1.15 -5.12
CA GLY A 187 21.61 -0.46 -5.61
C GLY A 187 22.44 -1.30 -6.58
N ARG A 188 22.58 -2.62 -6.35
CA ARG A 188 23.34 -3.53 -7.22
C ARG A 188 22.77 -3.66 -8.61
N ILE A 189 21.44 -3.61 -8.75
CA ILE A 189 20.73 -3.64 -10.04
C ILE A 189 20.52 -2.25 -10.66
N GLY A 190 21.02 -1.21 -10.00
CA GLY A 190 21.00 0.17 -10.46
C GLY A 190 19.66 0.90 -10.39
N ALA A 191 18.84 0.56 -9.39
CA ALA A 191 17.55 1.21 -9.14
C ALA A 191 17.70 2.71 -8.81
N PHE A 192 18.83 3.12 -8.22
CA PHE A 192 19.07 4.50 -7.78
C PHE A 192 19.72 5.39 -8.86
N ASN A 193 19.35 5.18 -10.12
CA ASN A 193 19.88 5.97 -11.24
C ASN A 193 19.06 7.25 -11.43
N SER A 194 19.58 8.36 -10.90
CA SER A 194 18.97 9.69 -11.02
C SER A 194 18.93 10.19 -12.48
N SER A 195 19.88 9.76 -13.31
CA SER A 195 19.95 10.10 -14.73
C SER A 195 18.86 9.39 -15.56
N ASN A 196 18.23 8.34 -15.04
CA ASN A 196 17.14 7.59 -15.67
C ASN A 196 15.78 7.75 -14.95
N LEU A 197 15.56 8.86 -14.24
CA LEU A 197 14.26 9.20 -13.64
C LEU A 197 13.27 9.70 -14.70
N GLN A 198 12.71 8.79 -15.50
CA GLN A 198 11.84 9.17 -16.62
C GLN A 198 10.48 9.68 -16.16
N ILE A 199 9.92 9.11 -15.10
CA ILE A 199 8.57 9.46 -14.61
C ILE A 199 8.57 10.76 -13.80
N SER A 200 9.68 11.12 -13.13
CA SER A 200 9.71 12.27 -12.21
C SER A 200 9.43 13.61 -12.89
N ASN A 201 9.76 13.73 -14.17
CA ASN A 201 9.68 14.98 -14.93
C ASN A 201 8.49 15.00 -15.91
N LEU A 202 7.60 14.00 -15.87
CA LEU A 202 6.42 13.94 -16.73
C LEU A 202 5.22 14.59 -16.04
N SER A 203 4.38 15.24 -16.85
CA SER A 203 3.06 15.67 -16.40
C SER A 203 2.14 14.45 -16.34
N MET A 204 1.47 14.26 -15.20
CA MET A 204 0.47 13.20 -14.98
C MET A 204 -0.89 13.52 -15.60
N GLU A 205 -0.99 14.59 -16.40
CA GLU A 205 -2.20 14.92 -17.17
C GLU A 205 -2.50 13.89 -18.27
N HIS A 206 -1.49 13.11 -18.68
CA HIS A 206 -1.60 12.05 -19.66
C HIS A 206 -0.96 10.76 -19.14
N ASP A 207 -1.31 9.62 -19.75
CA ASP A 207 -0.71 8.33 -19.41
C ASP A 207 0.82 8.39 -19.63
N PRO A 208 1.64 8.21 -18.57
CA PRO A 208 3.08 8.28 -18.70
C PRO A 208 3.61 7.06 -19.46
N LEU A 209 4.53 7.28 -20.38
CA LEU A 209 5.21 6.23 -21.14
C LEU A 209 6.66 6.10 -20.67
N TYR A 210 7.09 4.87 -20.42
CA TYR A 210 8.49 4.56 -20.11
C TYR A 210 9.23 4.14 -21.39
N ASP A 211 10.33 4.81 -21.71
CA ASP A 211 11.13 4.56 -22.90
C ASP A 211 12.35 3.69 -22.56
N SER A 212 12.35 2.45 -23.04
CA SER A 212 13.44 1.49 -22.84
C SER A 212 14.72 1.89 -23.55
N ASP A 213 14.63 2.49 -24.74
CA ASP A 213 15.79 2.87 -25.55
C ASP A 213 16.48 4.08 -24.94
N LYS A 214 15.72 5.00 -24.35
CA LYS A 214 16.25 6.08 -23.53
C LYS A 214 16.98 5.53 -22.31
N GLY A 215 16.38 4.57 -21.60
CA GLY A 215 16.99 3.94 -20.42
C GLY A 215 18.30 3.22 -20.74
N PHE A 216 18.38 2.51 -21.87
CA PHE A 216 19.58 1.78 -22.29
C PHE A 216 20.77 2.69 -22.63
N LYS A 217 20.52 3.96 -22.99
CA LYS A 217 21.58 4.94 -23.31
C LYS A 217 22.19 5.58 -22.06
N VAL A 218 21.52 5.50 -20.92
CA VAL A 218 22.01 6.08 -19.66
C VAL A 218 23.09 5.19 -19.06
N MET A 219 24.15 5.79 -18.52
CA MET A 219 25.19 5.04 -17.81
C MET A 219 24.57 4.31 -16.61
N PRO A 220 24.85 3.01 -16.40
CA PRO A 220 24.40 2.29 -15.22
C PRO A 220 25.02 2.89 -13.94
N SER A 221 24.18 3.09 -12.92
CA SER A 221 24.58 3.56 -11.59
C SER A 221 24.40 2.38 -10.64
N SER A 222 25.46 1.67 -10.26
CA SER A 222 25.37 0.43 -9.49
C SER A 222 26.36 0.39 -8.33
N PHE A 223 25.91 -0.16 -7.19
CA PHE A 223 26.80 -0.46 -6.06
C PHE A 223 27.83 -1.51 -6.46
N HIS A 224 28.99 -1.48 -5.83
CA HIS A 224 30.01 -2.52 -6.03
C HIS A 224 29.93 -3.55 -4.92
N ASP A 225 30.01 -3.11 -3.67
CA ASP A 225 30.12 -4.01 -2.52
C ASP A 225 29.61 -3.40 -1.20
N ILE A 226 29.39 -4.25 -0.20
CA ILE A 226 28.94 -3.88 1.14
C ILE A 226 29.44 -4.90 2.16
N SER A 227 29.72 -4.48 3.39
CA SER A 227 29.99 -5.42 4.49
C SER A 227 28.70 -5.91 5.15
N ASP A 228 28.86 -6.91 6.03
CA ASP A 228 27.83 -7.22 7.03
C ASP A 228 27.52 -5.99 7.89
N VAL A 229 26.30 -5.95 8.44
CA VAL A 229 25.93 -4.90 9.41
C VAL A 229 26.34 -5.37 10.78
N GLU A 230 27.22 -4.61 11.43
CA GLU A 230 27.78 -4.94 12.73
C GLU A 230 27.22 -4.02 13.81
N PHE A 231 27.07 -4.54 15.02
CA PHE A 231 26.66 -3.80 16.20
C PHE A 231 27.54 -4.14 17.39
N GLN A 232 27.96 -3.11 18.12
CA GLN A 232 28.62 -3.20 19.43
C GLN A 232 27.84 -2.29 20.38
N ASP A 233 27.25 -2.87 21.42
CA ASP A 233 26.35 -2.17 22.34
C ASP A 233 25.29 -1.34 21.61
N ASN A 234 25.34 -0.01 21.69
CA ASN A 234 24.40 0.93 21.07
C ASN A 234 24.85 1.44 19.69
N TRP A 235 26.08 1.13 19.28
CA TRP A 235 26.63 1.54 17.98
C TRP A 235 26.46 0.43 16.96
N GLY A 236 26.06 0.83 15.75
CA GLY A 236 26.06 -0.03 14.57
C GLY A 236 26.84 0.60 13.43
N ARG A 237 27.40 -0.23 12.55
CA ARG A 237 28.09 0.21 11.35
C ARG A 237 27.88 -0.74 10.17
N VAL A 238 28.05 -0.19 8.97
CA VAL A 238 28.18 -0.94 7.73
C VAL A 238 29.16 -0.24 6.79
N TRP A 239 30.12 -0.97 6.23
CA TRP A 239 31.02 -0.46 5.20
C TRP A 239 30.34 -0.54 3.84
N VAL A 240 30.50 0.49 3.01
CA VAL A 240 29.89 0.57 1.68
C VAL A 240 30.90 0.96 0.62
N ASP A 241 30.80 0.31 -0.56
CA ASP A 241 31.33 0.79 -1.84
C ASP A 241 30.14 1.01 -2.78
N LEU A 242 29.70 2.27 -2.88
CA LEU A 242 28.59 2.68 -3.72
C LEU A 242 28.93 2.61 -5.22
N GLY A 243 30.18 2.40 -5.59
CA GLY A 243 30.62 2.27 -6.96
C GLY A 243 30.24 3.46 -7.83
N THR A 244 29.51 3.19 -8.92
CA THR A 244 29.03 4.23 -9.83
C THR A 244 27.66 4.79 -9.46
N ALA A 245 27.14 4.45 -8.28
CA ALA A 245 25.80 4.87 -7.92
C ALA A 245 25.69 6.35 -7.55
N ASP A 246 24.53 6.93 -7.90
CA ASP A 246 24.25 8.33 -7.61
C ASP A 246 23.94 8.56 -6.12
N TYR A 247 24.20 9.78 -5.63
CA TYR A 247 23.85 10.21 -4.27
C TYR A 247 22.35 10.13 -3.95
N PHE A 248 21.50 10.00 -4.97
CA PHE A 248 20.09 9.68 -4.81
C PHE A 248 19.86 8.42 -3.94
N ALA A 249 20.79 7.45 -4.00
CA ALA A 249 20.74 6.27 -3.15
C ALA A 249 20.82 6.61 -1.65
N ILE A 250 21.61 7.62 -1.29
CA ILE A 250 21.77 8.09 0.09
C ILE A 250 20.49 8.79 0.56
N ASP A 251 19.87 9.61 -0.29
CA ASP A 251 18.60 10.26 0.03
C ASP A 251 17.49 9.23 0.31
N VAL A 252 17.40 8.19 -0.52
CA VAL A 252 16.43 7.11 -0.32
C VAL A 252 16.70 6.37 0.99
N LEU A 253 17.97 6.08 1.32
CA LEU A 253 18.34 5.46 2.58
C LEU A 253 17.97 6.33 3.78
N LEU A 254 18.30 7.62 3.75
CA LEU A 254 18.00 8.58 4.81
C LEU A 254 16.50 8.71 5.07
N ASN A 255 15.70 8.77 4.00
CA ASN A 255 14.24 8.77 4.11
C ASN A 255 13.72 7.49 4.78
N CYS A 256 14.29 6.34 4.41
CA CYS A 256 13.94 5.05 5.01
C CYS A 256 14.30 5.02 6.51
N LEU A 257 15.53 5.37 6.87
CA LEU A 257 16.02 5.37 8.25
C LEU A 257 15.31 6.38 9.14
N THR A 258 14.90 7.53 8.60
CA THR A 258 14.10 8.52 9.34
C THR A 258 12.71 7.96 9.68
N CYS A 259 12.07 7.29 8.72
CA CYS A 259 10.79 6.62 8.96
C CYS A 259 10.95 5.47 9.97
N LEU A 260 11.98 4.64 9.78
CA LEU A 260 12.36 3.56 10.69
C LEU A 260 12.53 4.08 12.13
N SER A 261 13.26 5.20 12.26
CA SER A 261 13.53 5.87 13.52
C SER A 261 12.24 6.26 14.26
N SER A 262 11.27 6.79 13.51
CA SER A 262 10.04 7.33 14.07
C SER A 262 8.97 6.28 14.40
N GLU A 263 8.99 5.12 13.76
CA GLU A 263 7.92 4.13 13.86
C GLU A 263 8.31 2.86 14.62
N TYR A 264 9.54 2.39 14.47
CA TYR A 264 9.95 1.06 14.90
C TYR A 264 11.03 1.06 15.97
N LEU A 265 12.12 1.79 15.74
CA LEU A 265 13.31 1.77 16.60
C LEU A 265 13.95 3.13 16.64
N GLY A 266 14.19 3.71 17.81
CA GLY A 266 14.79 5.04 17.91
C GLY A 266 16.27 5.06 17.53
N ILE A 267 16.61 5.85 16.50
CA ILE A 267 17.99 6.18 16.12
C ILE A 267 18.29 7.59 16.63
N GLN A 268 19.38 7.74 17.37
CA GLN A 268 19.85 9.03 17.90
C GLN A 268 20.60 9.83 16.83
N GLN A 269 21.57 9.20 16.17
CA GLN A 269 22.31 9.82 15.07
C GLN A 269 22.77 8.83 14.02
N ILE A 270 22.96 9.36 12.82
CA ILE A 270 23.48 8.68 11.64
C ILE A 270 24.71 9.45 11.17
N VAL A 271 25.84 8.77 11.01
CA VAL A 271 27.09 9.40 10.57
C VAL A 271 27.60 8.70 9.32
N PHE A 272 27.75 9.45 8.24
CA PHE A 272 28.37 8.97 7.00
C PHE A 272 29.87 9.28 7.03
N GLY A 273 30.69 8.24 6.87
CA GLY A 273 32.14 8.32 6.96
C GLY A 273 32.67 8.28 8.39
N GLY A 274 33.93 8.64 8.55
CA GLY A 274 34.66 8.64 9.81
C GLY A 274 35.19 7.26 10.20
N ARG A 275 36.41 7.26 10.72
CA ARG A 275 37.19 6.02 10.97
C ARG A 275 36.82 5.30 12.28
N SER A 276 36.33 6.03 13.27
CA SER A 276 35.97 5.50 14.59
C SER A 276 34.89 6.37 15.21
N MET A 277 33.86 5.75 15.80
CA MET A 277 32.77 6.45 16.48
C MET A 277 32.57 5.92 17.89
N GLY A 278 32.33 6.82 18.83
CA GLY A 278 32.04 6.48 20.23
C GLY A 278 33.10 5.57 20.83
N ASP A 279 32.63 4.50 21.46
CA ASP A 279 33.44 3.50 22.17
C ASP A 279 33.66 2.24 21.31
N TRP A 280 33.61 2.38 19.97
CA TRP A 280 33.81 1.26 19.06
C TRP A 280 35.24 0.72 19.12
N GLU A 281 35.38 -0.59 19.34
CA GLU A 281 36.67 -1.28 19.43
C GLU A 281 36.84 -2.28 18.28
N GLU A 282 37.87 -2.08 17.47
CA GLU A 282 38.16 -2.93 16.32
C GLU A 282 38.56 -4.35 16.76
N GLY A 283 37.95 -5.36 16.14
CA GLY A 283 38.20 -6.78 16.46
C GLY A 283 37.40 -7.33 17.66
N MET A 284 36.58 -6.51 18.32
CA MET A 284 35.67 -6.97 19.37
C MET A 284 34.43 -7.64 18.74
N THR A 285 34.58 -8.92 18.38
CA THR A 285 33.53 -9.71 17.70
C THR A 285 32.90 -10.80 18.58
N ASN A 286 33.11 -10.75 19.90
CA ASN A 286 32.59 -11.77 20.81
C ASN A 286 31.13 -11.45 21.20
N PRO A 287 30.16 -12.34 20.92
CA PRO A 287 28.76 -12.14 21.30
C PRO A 287 28.54 -11.96 22.81
N ASP A 288 29.40 -12.54 23.65
CA ASP A 288 29.30 -12.42 25.11
C ASP A 288 29.51 -10.98 25.59
N TYR A 289 30.17 -10.15 24.77
CA TYR A 289 30.38 -8.73 25.04
C TYR A 289 29.44 -7.82 24.23
N GLY A 290 28.28 -8.33 23.83
CA GLY A 290 27.25 -7.52 23.17
C GLY A 290 27.44 -7.31 21.67
N TYR A 291 28.42 -7.99 21.04
CA TYR A 291 28.57 -7.96 19.59
C TYR A 291 27.43 -8.71 18.91
N LYS A 292 26.80 -8.06 17.92
CA LYS A 292 25.79 -8.67 17.06
C LYS A 292 26.07 -8.31 15.61
N SER A 293 25.70 -9.19 14.69
CA SER A 293 25.88 -8.94 13.26
C SER A 293 24.70 -9.46 12.45
N PHE A 294 24.38 -8.77 11.37
CA PHE A 294 23.47 -9.25 10.33
C PHE A 294 24.26 -9.47 9.05
N LYS A 295 24.18 -10.70 8.52
CA LYS A 295 24.87 -11.07 7.28
C LYS A 295 24.07 -10.67 6.06
N ILE A 296 24.71 -9.96 5.13
CA ILE A 296 24.08 -9.46 3.89
C ILE A 296 24.21 -10.47 2.75
#